data_AF-A0A2S2NBU8-F1
#
_entry.id   AF-A0A2S2NBU8-F1
#
_cell.length_a   1.000
_cell.length_b   1.000
_cell.length_c   1.000
_cell.angle_alpha   90.00
_cell.angle_beta   90.00
_cell.angle_gamma   90.00
#
_symmetry.space_group_name_H-M   'P 1'
#
loop_
_entity.id
_entity.type
_entity.pdbx_description
1 polymer ?
#
loop_
_entity_poly.entity_id
_entity_poly.type
_entity_poly.pdbx_seq_one_letter_code
_entity_poly.pdbx_strand_id
1 'polypeptide(L)'
;MSIAAREFAEDPCASAKRSNMVRAARNLLSAVTRLLILADMVDVHLLLKSLRVVEDDLEKVKNASSQAELLDNIKVFGRSASELMSQAAKRQQELKDPQLRDDLAAARAILKKHSTMLLTASKVYVRHPELAAAKANRDFVLKQVCEAVNTISDVAQGRSAAMNDNGNQIYDGPGELAAALDDFDERMVMDPLVYNEVRTRPSLEERLESIISGAALMADSSCTRDERRERIVAECNAVRQALQDLLSEYMSNQLQLQRVGKRMSVKETSEGLERAIDHMCRKTRDLRRQLRKAVVDHVSDSFLETSVPLLVLIEAAHSGDEKEVEECALVFTEHANKLVEVANLACSMSNNEDGVKMVRTAAAQIENLCPQVINAARVLAVRPRSKLALDNMDVFRDAWQAQVRLLTEAVDDITTIDDFLAVSESHILEDVNKCVLALQEGSADPLDRTAGAIRGRSARVCNVVAAEMDNYEPGIYTERVLEAIKVLRDQVMPNFAQRVELAVDALSTNPPKEVDENDFIDASRLVYDGVREIRRAVLMN
;
A
#
# COMPACT_ATOMS: atom_id res chain seq x y z
N MET A 1 -41.31 23.92 28.23
CA MET A 1 -41.20 24.27 26.80
C MET A 1 -42.56 24.46 26.15
N SER A 2 -43.43 23.44 26.12
CA SER A 2 -44.76 23.51 25.47
C SER A 2 -45.60 24.74 25.86
N ILE A 3 -45.69 25.07 27.16
CA ILE A 3 -46.43 26.24 27.66
C ILE A 3 -45.84 27.55 27.11
N ALA A 4 -44.53 27.79 27.31
CA ALA A 4 -43.86 29.00 26.84
C ALA A 4 -43.86 29.16 25.30
N ALA A 5 -43.82 28.03 24.56
CA ALA A 5 -43.93 28.02 23.11
C ALA A 5 -45.34 28.40 22.63
N ARG A 6 -46.38 27.90 23.32
CA ARG A 6 -47.77 28.26 23.05
C ARG A 6 -48.05 29.73 23.37
N GLU A 7 -47.58 30.23 24.51
CA GLU A 7 -47.71 31.64 24.90
C GLU A 7 -47.04 32.57 23.87
N PHE A 8 -45.87 32.20 23.35
CA PHE A 8 -45.21 32.95 22.26
C PHE A 8 -45.96 32.83 20.93
N ALA A 9 -46.49 31.65 20.57
CA ALA A 9 -47.23 31.45 19.35
C ALA A 9 -48.54 32.28 19.31
N GLU A 10 -49.18 32.45 20.46
CA GLU A 10 -50.38 33.29 20.63
C GLU A 10 -50.06 34.80 20.59
N ASP A 11 -48.80 35.21 20.79
CA ASP A 11 -48.36 36.61 20.81
C ASP A 11 -46.86 36.75 20.42
N PRO A 12 -46.54 36.68 19.11
CA PRO A 12 -45.17 36.59 18.62
C PRO A 12 -44.38 37.91 18.70
N CYS A 13 -45.06 39.04 18.85
CA CYS A 13 -44.43 40.36 18.97
C CYS A 13 -43.96 40.66 20.41
N ALA A 14 -44.41 39.89 21.41
CA ALA A 14 -44.03 40.08 22.79
C ALA A 14 -42.59 39.60 23.09
N SER A 15 -41.66 40.55 23.22
CA SER A 15 -40.25 40.30 23.54
C SER A 15 -40.05 39.45 24.81
N ALA A 16 -40.84 39.68 25.86
CA ALA A 16 -40.77 38.91 27.11
C ALA A 16 -41.16 37.43 26.91
N LYS A 17 -42.22 37.15 26.14
CA LYS A 17 -42.67 35.78 25.83
C LYS A 17 -41.66 35.05 24.96
N ARG A 18 -41.07 35.73 23.96
CA ARG A 18 -39.94 35.22 23.18
C ARG A 18 -38.75 34.84 24.07
N SER A 19 -38.36 35.70 24.99
CA SER A 19 -37.24 35.43 25.93
C SER A 19 -37.52 34.22 26.82
N ASN A 20 -38.74 34.13 27.36
CA ASN A 20 -39.17 32.98 28.17
C ASN A 20 -39.17 31.66 27.37
N MET A 21 -39.64 31.68 26.13
CA MET A 21 -39.59 30.53 25.23
C MET A 21 -38.12 30.13 24.96
N VAL A 22 -37.24 31.07 24.63
CA VAL A 22 -35.81 30.79 24.39
C VAL A 22 -35.16 30.18 25.63
N ARG A 23 -35.44 30.69 26.83
CA ARG A 23 -34.95 30.11 28.09
C ARG A 23 -35.46 28.68 28.30
N ALA A 24 -36.75 28.44 28.05
CA ALA A 24 -37.34 27.11 28.15
C ALA A 24 -36.76 26.13 27.12
N ALA A 25 -36.45 26.60 25.91
CA ALA A 25 -35.82 25.82 24.86
C ALA A 25 -34.37 25.45 25.22
N ARG A 26 -33.57 26.39 25.73
CA ARG A 26 -32.21 26.12 26.22
C ARG A 26 -32.18 25.10 27.36
N ASN A 27 -33.11 25.21 28.30
CA ASN A 27 -33.23 24.23 29.39
C ASN A 27 -33.63 22.84 28.88
N LEU A 28 -34.56 22.77 27.92
CA LEU A 28 -34.94 21.50 27.29
C LEU A 28 -33.76 20.89 26.54
N LEU A 29 -33.04 21.68 25.74
CA LEU A 29 -31.85 21.23 25.02
C LEU A 29 -30.81 20.67 26.01
N SER A 30 -30.53 21.38 27.11
CA SER A 30 -29.62 20.88 28.15
C SER A 30 -30.08 19.60 28.84
N ALA A 31 -31.38 19.40 29.01
CA ALA A 31 -31.92 18.18 29.61
C ALA A 31 -31.83 16.99 28.64
N VAL A 32 -32.18 17.22 27.36
CA VAL A 32 -32.10 16.21 26.30
C VAL A 32 -30.64 15.81 26.03
N THR A 33 -29.70 16.76 25.99
CA THR A 33 -28.27 16.42 25.82
C THR A 33 -27.74 15.58 26.97
N ARG A 34 -28.09 15.90 28.22
CA ARG A 34 -27.72 15.06 29.38
C ARG A 34 -28.30 13.65 29.29
N LEU A 35 -29.55 13.51 28.84
CA LEU A 35 -30.18 12.21 28.63
C LEU A 35 -29.46 11.40 27.54
N LEU A 36 -29.10 12.03 26.42
CA LEU A 36 -28.37 11.38 25.32
C LEU A 36 -26.95 10.97 25.74
N ILE A 37 -26.26 11.79 26.54
CA ILE A 37 -24.94 11.44 27.09
C ILE A 37 -25.05 10.23 28.03
N LEU A 38 -26.07 10.19 28.89
CA LEU A 38 -26.29 9.03 29.76
C LEU A 38 -26.62 7.76 28.97
N ALA A 39 -27.42 7.86 27.91
CA ALA A 39 -27.69 6.74 27.01
C ALA A 39 -26.41 6.23 26.35
N ASP A 40 -25.58 7.13 25.80
CA ASP A 40 -24.27 6.81 25.21
C ASP A 40 -23.35 6.07 26.21
N MET A 41 -23.28 6.55 27.45
CA MET A 41 -22.49 5.89 28.51
C MET A 41 -22.99 4.46 28.81
N VAL A 42 -24.30 4.22 28.75
CA VAL A 42 -24.88 2.88 28.92
C VAL A 42 -24.52 2.00 27.72
N ASP A 43 -24.61 2.51 26.50
CA ASP A 43 -24.25 1.76 25.28
C ASP A 43 -22.76 1.37 25.27
N VAL A 44 -21.87 2.29 25.66
CA VAL A 44 -20.44 1.98 25.85
C VAL A 44 -20.24 0.91 26.93
N HIS A 45 -20.96 0.99 28.05
CA HIS A 45 -20.85 -0.03 29.11
C HIS A 45 -21.33 -1.42 28.64
N LEU A 46 -22.41 -1.48 27.87
CA LEU A 46 -22.90 -2.73 27.27
C LEU A 46 -21.90 -3.31 26.28
N LEU A 47 -21.27 -2.45 25.46
CA LEU A 47 -20.21 -2.85 24.54
C LEU A 47 -19.01 -3.44 25.29
N LEU A 48 -18.54 -2.78 26.35
CA LEU A 48 -17.45 -3.29 27.20
C LEU A 48 -17.80 -4.60 27.90
N LYS A 49 -19.07 -4.80 28.26
CA LYS A 49 -19.54 -6.09 28.79
C LYS A 49 -19.51 -7.19 27.72
N SER A 50 -19.94 -6.89 26.49
CA SER A 50 -19.87 -7.82 25.37
C SER A 50 -18.43 -8.20 25.02
N LEU A 51 -17.48 -7.25 25.13
CA LEU A 51 -16.06 -7.50 24.95
C LEU A 51 -15.55 -8.56 25.93
N ARG A 52 -15.84 -8.43 27.23
CA ARG A 52 -15.44 -9.41 28.25
C ARG A 52 -16.00 -10.81 27.98
N VAL A 53 -17.24 -10.91 27.49
CA VAL A 53 -17.83 -12.21 27.13
C VAL A 53 -17.04 -12.86 25.98
N VAL A 54 -16.63 -12.08 24.98
CA VAL A 54 -15.81 -12.57 23.87
C VAL A 54 -14.42 -13.01 24.36
N GLU A 55 -13.79 -12.26 25.27
CA GLU A 55 -12.51 -12.63 25.89
C GLU A 55 -12.60 -13.95 26.67
N ASP A 56 -13.64 -14.11 27.50
CA ASP A 56 -13.90 -15.33 28.26
C ASP A 56 -14.12 -16.54 27.35
N ASP A 57 -14.88 -16.36 26.26
CA ASP A 57 -15.13 -17.42 25.28
C ASP A 57 -13.86 -17.78 24.49
N LEU A 58 -13.02 -16.79 24.18
CA LEU A 58 -11.74 -17.00 23.50
C LEU A 58 -10.77 -17.82 24.35
N GLU A 59 -10.72 -17.58 25.66
CA GLU A 59 -9.93 -18.40 26.59
C GLU A 59 -10.46 -19.85 26.66
N LYS A 60 -11.78 -20.08 26.59
CA LYS A 60 -12.32 -21.45 26.48
C LYS A 60 -11.92 -22.13 25.17
N VAL A 61 -11.92 -21.40 24.05
CA VAL A 61 -11.45 -21.92 22.75
C VAL A 61 -9.97 -22.30 22.81
N LYS A 62 -9.13 -21.44 23.40
CA LYS A 62 -7.69 -21.65 23.57
C LYS A 62 -7.36 -22.87 24.43
N ASN A 63 -8.16 -23.11 25.48
CA ASN A 63 -7.95 -24.19 26.45
C ASN A 63 -8.68 -25.50 26.08
N ALA A 64 -9.38 -25.55 24.94
CA ALA A 64 -10.08 -26.76 24.50
C ALA A 64 -9.10 -27.93 24.31
N SER A 65 -9.44 -29.07 24.91
CA SER A 65 -8.61 -30.27 24.95
C SER A 65 -9.02 -31.35 23.94
N SER A 66 -10.21 -31.19 23.33
CA SER A 66 -10.76 -32.13 22.36
C SER A 66 -11.46 -31.40 21.21
N GLN A 67 -11.62 -32.09 20.08
CA GLN A 67 -12.32 -31.54 18.90
C GLN A 67 -13.79 -31.23 19.20
N ALA A 68 -14.45 -32.07 20.01
CA ALA A 68 -15.86 -31.86 20.39
C ALA A 68 -16.01 -30.60 21.26
N GLU A 69 -15.17 -30.47 22.29
CA GLU A 69 -15.13 -29.28 23.15
C GLU A 69 -14.82 -28.01 22.35
N LEU A 70 -13.83 -28.06 21.45
CA LEU A 70 -13.49 -26.96 20.58
C LEU A 70 -14.68 -26.52 19.71
N LEU A 71 -15.41 -27.47 19.12
CA LEU A 71 -16.58 -27.18 18.30
C LEU A 71 -17.73 -26.56 19.08
N ASP A 72 -17.89 -26.89 20.36
CA ASP A 72 -18.91 -26.27 21.19
C ASP A 72 -18.48 -24.87 21.65
N ASN A 73 -17.24 -24.72 22.08
CA ASN A 73 -16.68 -23.42 22.47
C ASN A 73 -16.68 -22.41 21.31
N ILE A 74 -16.33 -22.84 20.08
CA ILE A 74 -16.30 -21.95 18.92
C ILE A 74 -17.71 -21.48 18.50
N LYS A 75 -18.75 -22.31 18.70
CA LYS A 75 -20.15 -21.91 18.42
C LYS A 75 -20.61 -20.83 19.39
N VAL A 76 -20.20 -20.92 20.66
CA VAL A 76 -20.49 -19.89 21.66
C VAL A 76 -19.75 -18.61 21.31
N PHE A 77 -18.42 -18.69 21.11
CA PHE A 77 -17.59 -17.58 20.67
C PHE A 77 -18.15 -16.89 19.42
N GLY A 78 -18.54 -17.64 18.38
CA GLY A 78 -19.06 -17.07 17.14
C GLY A 78 -20.33 -16.23 17.33
N ARG A 79 -21.21 -16.61 18.28
CA ARG A 79 -22.39 -15.80 18.63
C ARG A 79 -21.97 -14.52 19.36
N SER A 80 -21.11 -14.65 20.38
CA SER A 80 -20.60 -13.53 21.17
C SER A 80 -19.83 -12.51 20.30
N ALA A 81 -18.98 -12.99 19.40
CA ALA A 81 -18.22 -12.17 18.46
C ALA A 81 -19.14 -11.46 17.45
N SER A 82 -20.20 -12.13 16.99
CA SER A 82 -21.17 -11.48 16.09
C SER A 82 -21.99 -10.39 16.78
N GLU A 83 -22.36 -10.58 18.04
CA GLU A 83 -23.02 -9.54 18.84
C GLU A 83 -22.08 -8.35 19.06
N LEU A 84 -20.84 -8.61 19.46
CA LEU A 84 -19.81 -7.58 19.61
C LEU A 84 -19.60 -6.79 18.31
N MET A 85 -19.47 -7.47 17.17
CA MET A 85 -19.30 -6.82 15.87
C MET A 85 -20.46 -5.90 15.51
N SER A 86 -21.69 -6.24 15.91
CA SER A 86 -22.90 -5.41 15.69
C SER A 86 -22.90 -4.18 16.60
N GLN A 87 -22.58 -4.34 17.88
CA GLN A 87 -22.50 -3.22 18.83
C GLN A 87 -21.37 -2.26 18.46
N ALA A 88 -20.19 -2.78 18.10
CA ALA A 88 -19.06 -1.98 17.61
C ALA A 88 -19.42 -1.22 16.32
N ALA A 89 -20.25 -1.79 15.43
CA ALA A 89 -20.72 -1.09 14.23
C ALA A 89 -21.55 0.15 14.55
N LYS A 90 -22.43 0.06 15.55
CA LYS A 90 -23.24 1.20 16.02
C LYS A 90 -22.33 2.28 16.60
N ARG A 91 -21.38 1.88 17.46
CA ARG A 91 -20.40 2.81 18.05
C ARG A 91 -19.59 3.55 16.99
N GLN A 92 -19.18 2.85 15.93
CA GLN A 92 -18.46 3.44 14.79
C GLN A 92 -19.25 4.56 14.09
N GLN A 93 -20.59 4.50 14.09
CA GLN A 93 -21.44 5.54 13.49
C GLN A 93 -21.60 6.75 14.43
N GLU A 94 -21.49 6.54 15.74
CA GLU A 94 -21.68 7.57 16.77
C GLU A 94 -20.41 8.40 17.02
N LEU A 95 -19.24 7.77 16.90
CA LEU A 95 -17.93 8.39 17.06
C LEU A 95 -17.79 9.62 16.14
N LYS A 96 -17.25 10.71 16.70
CA LYS A 96 -17.08 11.98 15.99
C LYS A 96 -15.71 12.13 15.35
N ASP A 97 -14.70 11.57 16.00
CA ASP A 97 -13.33 11.57 15.50
C ASP A 97 -13.22 10.58 14.31
N PRO A 98 -12.92 11.05 13.09
CA PRO A 98 -12.75 10.18 11.93
C PRO A 98 -11.72 9.08 12.15
N GLN A 99 -10.60 9.39 12.82
CA GLN A 99 -9.54 8.44 13.07
C GLN A 99 -10.00 7.29 13.96
N LEU A 100 -10.74 7.60 15.04
CA LEU A 100 -11.34 6.56 15.90
C LEU A 100 -12.38 5.73 15.14
N ARG A 101 -13.09 6.31 14.17
CA ARG A 101 -14.03 5.53 13.33
C ARG A 101 -13.29 4.53 12.47
N ASP A 102 -12.16 4.92 11.89
CA ASP A 102 -11.35 4.07 11.03
C ASP A 102 -10.62 2.98 11.84
N ASP A 103 -10.09 3.32 13.01
CA ASP A 103 -9.48 2.36 13.92
C ASP A 103 -10.49 1.29 14.38
N LEU A 104 -11.73 1.71 14.67
CA LEU A 104 -12.80 0.77 15.01
C LEU A 104 -13.22 -0.09 13.82
N ALA A 105 -13.24 0.47 12.60
CA ALA A 105 -13.52 -0.28 11.38
C ALA A 105 -12.45 -1.35 11.13
N ALA A 106 -11.18 -0.97 11.24
CA ALA A 106 -10.03 -1.85 11.06
C ALA A 106 -10.04 -2.99 12.11
N ALA A 107 -10.24 -2.66 13.39
CA ALA A 107 -10.33 -3.66 14.44
C ALA A 107 -11.49 -4.66 14.23
N ARG A 108 -12.66 -4.17 13.77
CA ARG A 108 -13.78 -5.05 13.39
C ARG A 108 -13.43 -5.96 12.20
N ALA A 109 -12.71 -5.46 11.21
CA ALA A 109 -12.26 -6.26 10.06
C ALA A 109 -11.26 -7.35 10.48
N ILE A 110 -10.29 -7.03 11.34
CA ILE A 110 -9.33 -7.99 11.91
C ILE A 110 -10.07 -9.05 12.72
N LEU A 111 -10.99 -8.65 13.62
CA LEU A 111 -11.81 -9.58 14.40
C LEU A 111 -12.56 -10.55 13.49
N LYS A 112 -13.22 -10.05 12.44
CA LYS A 112 -13.96 -10.87 11.48
C LYS A 112 -13.04 -11.85 10.75
N LYS A 113 -11.92 -11.37 10.20
CA LYS A 113 -10.95 -12.18 9.45
C LYS A 113 -10.41 -13.31 10.32
N HIS A 114 -9.81 -13.00 11.47
CA HIS A 114 -9.15 -14.00 12.31
C HIS A 114 -10.14 -14.92 13.03
N SER A 115 -11.38 -14.48 13.31
CA SER A 115 -12.43 -15.38 13.82
C SER A 115 -12.75 -16.53 12.85
N THR A 116 -12.69 -16.30 11.53
CA THR A 116 -12.94 -17.36 10.54
C THR A 116 -11.79 -18.37 10.47
N MET A 117 -10.55 -17.92 10.70
CA MET A 117 -9.35 -18.77 10.71
C MET A 117 -9.20 -19.56 12.03
N LEU A 118 -9.75 -19.03 13.14
CA LEU A 118 -9.54 -19.53 14.49
C LEU A 118 -9.94 -21.00 14.66
N LEU A 119 -11.06 -21.40 14.05
CA LEU A 119 -11.53 -22.78 14.10
C LEU A 119 -10.50 -23.72 13.47
N THR A 120 -10.06 -23.42 12.26
CA THR A 120 -9.15 -24.28 11.50
C THR A 120 -7.81 -24.43 12.21
N ALA A 121 -7.19 -23.30 12.59
CA ALA A 121 -5.90 -23.32 13.30
C ALA A 121 -5.99 -24.08 14.64
N SER A 122 -7.08 -23.89 15.39
CA SER A 122 -7.30 -24.60 16.66
C SER A 122 -7.54 -26.10 16.45
N LYS A 123 -8.29 -26.49 15.40
CA LYS A 123 -8.53 -27.92 15.08
C LYS A 123 -7.23 -28.65 14.79
N VAL A 124 -6.33 -28.05 14.02
CA VAL A 124 -5.03 -28.66 13.70
C VAL A 124 -4.21 -28.88 14.96
N TYR A 125 -4.11 -27.85 15.80
CA TYR A 125 -3.35 -27.95 17.05
C TYR A 125 -3.94 -29.00 18.01
N VAL A 126 -5.26 -29.03 18.20
CA VAL A 126 -5.91 -30.04 19.06
C VAL A 126 -5.69 -31.46 18.52
N ARG A 127 -5.58 -31.63 17.20
CA ARG A 127 -5.33 -32.95 16.59
C ARG A 127 -3.86 -33.38 16.70
N HIS A 128 -2.94 -32.44 16.53
CA HIS A 128 -1.49 -32.65 16.48
C HIS A 128 -0.76 -31.68 17.46
N PRO A 129 -1.00 -31.82 18.78
CA PRO A 129 -0.44 -30.90 19.78
C PRO A 129 1.08 -30.98 19.90
N GLU A 130 1.69 -32.05 19.37
CA GLU A 130 3.14 -32.23 19.32
C GLU A 130 3.84 -31.29 18.33
N LEU A 131 3.10 -30.71 17.37
CA LEU A 131 3.66 -29.85 16.33
C LEU A 131 3.73 -28.40 16.79
N ALA A 132 4.94 -27.91 17.03
CA ALA A 132 5.18 -26.51 17.44
C ALA A 132 4.63 -25.51 16.40
N ALA A 133 4.73 -25.83 15.10
CA ALA A 133 4.20 -24.99 14.03
C ALA A 133 2.65 -24.85 14.08
N ALA A 134 1.93 -25.93 14.40
CA ALA A 134 0.47 -25.88 14.58
C ALA A 134 0.09 -25.00 15.79
N LYS A 135 0.85 -25.09 16.88
CA LYS A 135 0.70 -24.22 18.05
C LYS A 135 0.92 -22.75 17.68
N ALA A 136 2.01 -22.46 16.95
CA ALA A 136 2.36 -21.10 16.54
C ALA A 136 1.26 -20.46 15.68
N ASN A 137 0.71 -21.18 14.71
CA ASN A 137 -0.43 -20.70 13.91
C ASN A 137 -1.65 -20.39 14.77
N ARG A 138 -2.04 -21.30 15.67
CA ARG A 138 -3.18 -21.07 16.57
C ARG A 138 -2.95 -19.86 17.47
N ASP A 139 -1.79 -19.80 18.11
CA ASP A 139 -1.46 -18.73 19.05
C ASP A 139 -1.37 -17.37 18.34
N PHE A 140 -0.90 -17.32 17.09
CA PHE A 140 -0.98 -16.13 16.25
C PHE A 140 -2.42 -15.67 16.00
N VAL A 141 -3.30 -16.58 15.55
CA VAL A 141 -4.70 -16.23 15.26
C VAL A 141 -5.42 -15.77 16.53
N LEU A 142 -5.19 -16.44 17.66
CA LEU A 142 -5.69 -16.03 18.98
C LEU A 142 -5.21 -14.62 19.34
N LYS A 143 -3.91 -14.34 19.18
CA LYS A 143 -3.33 -13.03 19.46
C LYS A 143 -3.97 -11.93 18.61
N GLN A 144 -4.18 -12.16 17.32
CA GLN A 144 -4.84 -11.20 16.43
C GLN A 144 -6.31 -10.93 16.83
N VAL A 145 -7.05 -11.94 17.28
CA VAL A 145 -8.40 -11.76 17.83
C VAL A 145 -8.35 -10.93 19.13
N CYS A 146 -7.42 -11.22 20.04
CA CYS A 146 -7.24 -10.45 21.27
C CYS A 146 -6.88 -8.98 20.99
N GLU A 147 -5.93 -8.73 20.09
CA GLU A 147 -5.52 -7.38 19.70
C GLU A 147 -6.70 -6.60 19.13
N ALA A 148 -7.52 -7.22 18.26
CA ALA A 148 -8.73 -6.59 17.73
C ALA A 148 -9.76 -6.24 18.82
N VAL A 149 -9.98 -7.14 19.78
CA VAL A 149 -10.87 -6.92 20.93
C VAL A 149 -10.36 -5.78 21.81
N ASN A 150 -9.05 -5.73 22.09
CA ASN A 150 -8.42 -4.64 22.85
C ASN A 150 -8.57 -3.30 22.13
N THR A 151 -8.31 -3.24 20.82
CA THR A 151 -8.49 -2.01 20.03
C THR A 151 -9.94 -1.55 20.03
N ILE A 152 -10.92 -2.46 19.90
CA ILE A 152 -12.35 -2.11 20.02
C ILE A 152 -12.64 -1.51 21.41
N SER A 153 -12.07 -2.08 22.48
CA SER A 153 -12.22 -1.59 23.85
C SER A 153 -11.65 -0.19 24.03
N ASP A 154 -10.43 0.06 23.55
CA ASP A 154 -9.76 1.35 23.67
C ASP A 154 -10.51 2.43 22.88
N VAL A 155 -10.85 2.14 21.64
CA VAL A 155 -11.55 3.08 20.75
C VAL A 155 -12.98 3.37 21.24
N ALA A 156 -13.70 2.36 21.78
CA ALA A 156 -15.02 2.57 22.39
C ALA A 156 -14.98 3.57 23.55
N GLN A 157 -13.87 3.60 24.29
CA GLN A 157 -13.60 4.50 25.41
C GLN A 157 -12.97 5.84 24.98
N GLY A 158 -12.80 6.08 23.67
CA GLY A 158 -12.22 7.31 23.13
C GLY A 158 -10.69 7.38 23.21
N ARG A 159 -10.01 6.23 23.37
CA ARG A 159 -8.55 6.14 23.33
C ARG A 159 -8.11 5.75 21.92
N SER A 160 -7.09 6.41 21.39
CA SER A 160 -6.45 6.01 20.14
C SER A 160 -5.43 4.90 20.42
N ALA A 161 -5.48 3.82 19.64
CA ALA A 161 -4.59 2.67 19.78
C ALA A 161 -3.21 2.89 19.11
N ALA A 162 -3.09 3.89 18.23
CA ALA A 162 -1.89 4.14 17.43
C ALA A 162 -1.20 5.43 17.88
N MET A 163 -0.62 5.44 19.08
CA MET A 163 0.31 6.49 19.53
C MET A 163 1.67 5.87 19.82
N ASN A 164 2.73 6.41 19.23
CA ASN A 164 4.11 6.16 19.66
C ASN A 164 4.41 6.90 20.98
N ASP A 165 5.56 6.65 21.61
CA ASP A 165 5.96 7.24 22.90
C ASP A 165 5.93 8.79 22.94
N ASN A 166 5.89 9.43 21.76
CA ASN A 166 5.80 10.89 21.60
C ASN A 166 4.39 11.41 21.32
N GLY A 167 3.37 10.55 21.29
CA GLY A 167 1.97 10.91 21.03
C GLY A 167 1.57 11.05 19.56
N ASN A 168 2.44 10.68 18.61
CA ASN A 168 2.18 10.68 17.17
C ASN A 168 1.77 9.29 16.67
N GLN A 169 1.07 9.18 15.55
CA GLN A 169 0.77 7.85 14.97
C GLN A 169 2.03 7.16 14.42
N ILE A 170 2.02 5.82 14.43
CA ILE A 170 3.14 4.97 13.99
C ILE A 170 3.47 5.19 12.49
N TYR A 171 2.50 5.63 11.68
CA TYR A 171 2.64 5.88 10.25
C TYR A 171 2.03 7.21 9.79
N ASP A 172 2.15 8.26 10.60
CA ASP A 172 1.61 9.59 10.28
C ASP A 172 2.48 10.35 9.27
N GLY A 173 1.84 11.07 8.35
CA GLY A 173 2.51 11.97 7.40
C GLY A 173 2.95 11.34 6.07
N PRO A 174 3.49 12.17 5.15
CA PRO A 174 3.89 11.75 3.82
C PRO A 174 5.18 10.92 3.86
N GLY A 175 5.59 10.41 2.71
CA GLY A 175 6.87 9.74 2.53
C GLY A 175 8.04 10.61 2.98
N GLU A 176 8.97 10.01 3.74
CA GLU A 176 10.10 10.72 4.35
C GLU A 176 10.97 11.46 3.32
N LEU A 177 11.25 10.82 2.17
CA LEU A 177 12.07 11.41 1.12
C LEU A 177 11.29 12.47 0.31
N ALA A 178 10.00 12.24 0.11
CA ALA A 178 9.11 13.21 -0.52
C ALA A 178 8.97 14.48 0.33
N ALA A 179 8.71 14.34 1.64
CA ALA A 179 8.70 15.46 2.59
C ALA A 179 10.06 16.16 2.69
N ALA A 180 11.18 15.43 2.68
CA ALA A 180 12.50 16.04 2.70
C ALA A 180 12.77 16.88 1.44
N LEU A 181 12.36 16.38 0.27
CA LEU A 181 12.46 17.12 -1.00
C LEU A 181 11.57 18.37 -1.00
N ASP A 182 10.33 18.27 -0.48
CA ASP A 182 9.40 19.39 -0.41
C ASP A 182 9.89 20.46 0.59
N ASP A 183 10.33 20.06 1.78
CA ASP A 183 10.94 20.98 2.77
C ASP A 183 12.21 21.66 2.23
N PHE A 184 13.01 20.95 1.44
CA PHE A 184 14.20 21.51 0.80
C PHE A 184 13.85 22.51 -0.31
N ASP A 185 12.87 22.20 -1.16
CA ASP A 185 12.35 23.09 -2.20
C ASP A 185 11.77 24.39 -1.59
N GLU A 186 11.08 24.29 -0.46
CA GLU A 186 10.56 25.47 0.26
C GLU A 186 11.68 26.32 0.89
N ARG A 187 12.70 25.69 1.48
CA ARG A 187 13.77 26.40 2.20
C ARG A 187 14.85 26.99 1.31
N MET A 188 15.06 26.45 0.11
CA MET A 188 16.08 26.96 -0.81
C MET A 188 15.70 28.32 -1.39
N VAL A 189 14.39 28.63 -1.47
CA VAL A 189 13.88 29.91 -1.97
C VAL A 189 13.65 30.84 -0.80
N MET A 190 14.56 31.79 -0.63
CA MET A 190 14.50 32.76 0.46
C MET A 190 14.80 34.17 -0.01
N ASP A 191 14.34 35.15 0.78
CA ASP A 191 14.72 36.55 0.62
C ASP A 191 16.26 36.66 0.70
N PRO A 192 16.93 37.23 -0.32
CA PRO A 192 18.38 37.40 -0.34
C PRO A 192 18.93 38.18 0.87
N LEU A 193 18.14 39.02 1.52
CA LEU A 193 18.52 39.76 2.73
C LEU A 193 18.59 38.85 3.97
N VAL A 194 17.86 37.74 3.98
CA VAL A 194 17.84 36.75 5.07
C VAL A 194 19.01 35.77 4.96
N TYR A 195 19.61 35.66 3.78
CA TYR A 195 20.74 34.76 3.53
C TYR A 195 21.92 35.05 4.47
N ASN A 196 22.43 33.98 5.08
CA ASN A 196 23.59 34.01 5.95
C ASN A 196 24.49 32.83 5.64
N GLU A 197 25.70 33.10 5.16
CA GLU A 197 26.70 32.10 4.77
C GLU A 197 27.01 31.09 5.89
N VAL A 198 27.08 31.53 7.15
CA VAL A 198 27.49 30.67 8.28
C VAL A 198 26.37 29.73 8.73
N ARG A 199 25.10 30.13 8.55
CA ARG A 199 23.94 29.37 9.03
C ARG A 199 23.17 28.65 7.92
N THR A 200 22.97 29.34 6.80
CA THR A 200 22.07 28.89 5.73
C THR A 200 22.74 27.82 4.88
N ARG A 201 24.00 28.04 4.48
CA ARG A 201 24.76 27.10 3.66
C ARG A 201 24.90 25.73 4.32
N PRO A 202 25.38 25.60 5.57
CA PRO A 202 25.46 24.30 6.22
C PRO A 202 24.09 23.62 6.34
N SER A 203 23.03 24.39 6.63
CA SER A 203 21.68 23.82 6.75
C SER A 203 21.13 23.28 5.42
N LEU A 204 21.38 23.96 4.30
CA LEU A 204 20.93 23.49 2.97
C LEU A 204 21.78 22.30 2.50
N GLU A 205 23.10 22.33 2.76
CA GLU A 205 24.00 21.22 2.44
C GLU A 205 23.64 19.96 3.23
N GLU A 206 23.37 20.08 4.53
CA GLU A 206 22.95 18.94 5.38
C GLU A 206 21.61 18.35 4.91
N ARG A 207 20.62 19.20 4.60
CA ARG A 207 19.33 18.74 4.05
C ARG A 207 19.51 18.02 2.72
N LEU A 208 20.32 18.57 1.81
CA LEU A 208 20.57 17.93 0.54
C LEU A 208 21.30 16.60 0.69
N GLU A 209 22.29 16.49 1.56
CA GLU A 209 22.98 15.22 1.79
C GLU A 209 22.07 14.17 2.45
N SER A 210 21.11 14.58 3.28
CA SER A 210 20.05 13.69 3.79
C SER A 210 19.18 13.14 2.66
N ILE A 211 18.78 13.99 1.70
CA ILE A 211 18.03 13.57 0.50
C ILE A 211 18.86 12.62 -0.36
N ILE A 212 20.14 12.95 -0.58
CA ILE A 212 21.05 12.10 -1.37
C ILE A 212 21.28 10.74 -0.70
N SER A 213 21.35 10.70 0.63
CA SER A 213 21.45 9.44 1.38
C SER A 213 20.19 8.58 1.19
N GLY A 214 18.99 9.17 1.23
CA GLY A 214 17.74 8.47 0.91
C GLY A 214 17.68 7.98 -0.54
N ALA A 215 18.14 8.81 -1.49
CA ALA A 215 18.25 8.43 -2.89
C ALA A 215 19.26 7.29 -3.13
N ALA A 216 20.36 7.25 -2.36
CA ALA A 216 21.37 6.20 -2.42
C ALA A 216 20.80 4.85 -1.95
N LEU A 217 20.02 4.81 -0.86
CA LEU A 217 19.35 3.58 -0.42
C LEU A 217 18.45 3.00 -1.51
N MET A 218 17.74 3.86 -2.26
CA MET A 218 16.95 3.44 -3.40
C MET A 218 17.83 2.97 -4.56
N ALA A 219 18.92 3.67 -4.86
CA ALA A 219 19.85 3.31 -5.93
C ALA A 219 20.58 1.97 -5.68
N ASP A 220 20.91 1.69 -4.42
CA ASP A 220 21.66 0.50 -3.98
C ASP A 220 20.76 -0.70 -3.65
N SER A 221 19.43 -0.55 -3.70
CA SER A 221 18.50 -1.67 -3.53
C SER A 221 18.76 -2.76 -4.58
N SER A 222 18.63 -4.02 -4.14
CA SER A 222 18.77 -5.20 -5.01
C SER A 222 17.76 -5.25 -6.15
N CYS A 223 16.68 -4.46 -6.05
CA CYS A 223 15.63 -4.36 -7.05
C CYS A 223 15.95 -3.31 -8.13
N THR A 224 16.96 -2.46 -7.92
CA THR A 224 17.26 -1.34 -8.82
C THR A 224 18.07 -1.79 -10.02
N ARG A 225 17.56 -1.45 -11.21
CA ARG A 225 18.23 -1.69 -12.48
C ARG A 225 19.48 -0.82 -12.62
N ASP A 226 20.51 -1.38 -13.27
CA ASP A 226 21.81 -0.73 -13.40
C ASP A 226 21.74 0.67 -14.04
N GLU A 227 21.00 0.78 -15.15
CA GLU A 227 20.79 2.07 -15.81
C GLU A 227 20.05 3.09 -14.93
N ARG A 228 19.12 2.62 -14.08
CA ARG A 228 18.37 3.49 -13.17
C ARG A 228 19.28 4.01 -12.07
N ARG A 229 20.09 3.14 -11.49
CA ARG A 229 21.11 3.49 -10.49
C ARG A 229 22.07 4.53 -11.03
N GLU A 230 22.60 4.36 -12.24
CA GLU A 230 23.48 5.37 -12.88
C GLU A 230 22.79 6.72 -13.06
N ARG A 231 21.53 6.73 -13.50
CA ARG A 231 20.74 7.97 -13.63
C ARG A 231 20.50 8.67 -12.29
N ILE A 232 20.18 7.92 -11.22
CA ILE A 232 20.02 8.50 -9.88
C ILE A 232 21.34 9.12 -9.41
N VAL A 233 22.46 8.41 -9.54
CA VAL A 233 23.79 8.92 -9.16
C VAL A 233 24.14 10.19 -9.93
N ALA A 234 23.86 10.22 -11.23
CA ALA A 234 24.07 11.41 -12.05
C ALA A 234 23.23 12.61 -11.57
N GLU A 235 21.95 12.41 -11.25
CA GLU A 235 21.09 13.48 -10.73
C GLU A 235 21.49 13.92 -9.31
N CYS A 236 21.93 13.00 -8.44
CA CYS A 236 22.50 13.34 -7.13
C CYS A 236 23.73 14.27 -7.25
N ASN A 237 24.60 14.01 -8.23
CA ASN A 237 25.74 14.88 -8.51
C ASN A 237 25.30 16.23 -9.12
N ALA A 238 24.31 16.21 -10.01
CA ALA A 238 23.78 17.42 -10.64
C ALA A 238 23.10 18.36 -9.63
N VAL A 239 22.31 17.82 -8.70
CA VAL A 239 21.65 18.60 -7.65
C VAL A 239 22.67 19.17 -6.65
N ARG A 240 23.74 18.42 -6.34
CA ARG A 240 24.84 18.91 -5.51
C ARG A 240 25.56 20.09 -6.16
N GLN A 241 25.86 19.99 -7.46
CA GLN A 241 26.47 21.10 -8.20
C GLN A 241 25.54 22.32 -8.27
N ALA A 242 24.25 22.11 -8.58
CA ALA A 242 23.28 23.20 -8.65
C ALA A 242 23.13 23.94 -7.30
N LEU A 243 23.23 23.23 -6.17
CA LEU A 243 23.22 23.87 -4.85
C LEU A 243 24.46 24.77 -4.65
N GLN A 244 25.64 24.30 -5.05
CA GLN A 244 26.87 25.10 -4.94
C GLN A 244 26.81 26.36 -5.80
N ASP A 245 26.23 26.27 -7.01
CA ASP A 245 26.00 27.41 -7.88
C ASP A 245 25.00 28.40 -7.25
N LEU A 246 23.90 27.90 -6.68
CA LEU A 246 22.88 28.70 -5.99
C LEU A 246 23.46 29.46 -4.79
N LEU A 247 24.21 28.79 -3.93
CA LEU A 247 24.85 29.40 -2.76
C LEU A 247 25.85 30.49 -3.17
N SER A 248 26.57 30.27 -4.27
CA SER A 248 27.51 31.26 -4.83
C SER A 248 26.78 32.51 -5.32
N GLU A 249 25.62 32.36 -5.97
CA GLU A 249 24.78 33.49 -6.40
C GLU A 249 24.12 34.22 -5.23
N TYR A 250 23.70 33.52 -4.17
CA TYR A 250 23.20 34.17 -2.95
C TYR A 250 24.27 35.04 -2.30
N MET A 251 25.50 34.53 -2.16
CA MET A 251 26.64 35.30 -1.64
C MET A 251 26.96 36.50 -2.56
N SER A 252 26.97 36.31 -3.87
CA SER A 252 27.20 37.39 -4.85
C SER A 252 26.15 38.49 -4.74
N ASN A 253 24.86 38.13 -4.66
CA ASN A 253 23.77 39.07 -4.52
C ASN A 253 23.86 39.85 -3.20
N GLN A 254 24.18 39.18 -2.08
CA GLN A 254 24.37 39.83 -0.80
C GLN A 254 25.52 40.86 -0.84
N LEU A 255 26.63 40.53 -1.49
CA LEU A 255 27.76 41.46 -1.69
C LEU A 255 27.38 42.65 -2.59
N GLN A 256 26.56 42.44 -3.62
CA GLN A 256 26.06 43.52 -4.47
C GLN A 256 25.13 44.47 -3.68
N LEU A 257 24.20 43.92 -2.89
CA LEU A 257 23.29 44.70 -2.04
C LEU A 257 24.03 45.55 -1.00
N GLN A 258 25.12 45.02 -0.43
CA GLN A 258 25.98 45.78 0.49
C GLN A 258 26.72 46.95 -0.20
N ARG A 259 27.04 46.81 -1.50
CA ARG A 259 27.79 47.83 -2.26
C ARG A 259 26.90 48.98 -2.78
N VAL A 260 25.66 48.70 -3.15
CA VAL A 260 24.78 49.69 -3.82
C VAL A 260 24.12 50.67 -2.83
N GLY A 261 24.01 50.30 -1.55
CA GLY A 261 23.43 51.17 -0.52
C GLY A 261 21.92 51.38 -0.69
N LYS A 262 21.24 51.73 0.41
CA LYS A 262 19.78 51.74 0.60
C LYS A 262 19.02 52.84 -0.18
N ARG A 263 19.48 53.24 -1.37
CA ARG A 263 18.83 54.23 -2.22
C ARG A 263 18.49 53.63 -3.58
N MET A 264 17.17 53.53 -3.81
CA MET A 264 16.45 53.29 -5.06
C MET A 264 16.25 51.82 -5.47
N SER A 265 14.99 51.35 -5.38
CA SER A 265 14.30 50.38 -6.25
C SER A 265 15.14 49.41 -7.11
N VAL A 266 16.10 48.69 -6.53
CA VAL A 266 16.75 47.56 -7.19
C VAL A 266 15.88 46.34 -6.91
N LYS A 267 15.59 45.52 -7.92
CA LYS A 267 15.06 44.16 -7.66
C LYS A 267 15.91 43.53 -6.56
N GLU A 268 15.28 43.15 -5.44
CA GLU A 268 15.98 42.55 -4.29
C GLU A 268 16.70 41.26 -4.70
N THR A 269 16.23 40.63 -5.79
CA THR A 269 16.80 39.46 -6.47
C THR A 269 17.57 39.85 -7.74
N SER A 270 18.85 39.47 -7.82
CA SER A 270 19.62 39.52 -9.07
C SER A 270 19.06 38.53 -10.11
N GLU A 271 19.12 38.87 -11.40
CA GLU A 271 18.78 37.91 -12.48
C GLU A 271 19.65 36.65 -12.44
N GLY A 272 20.89 36.75 -11.95
CA GLY A 272 21.77 35.58 -11.74
C GLY A 272 21.20 34.64 -10.69
N LEU A 273 20.71 35.21 -9.58
CA LEU A 273 20.08 34.46 -8.50
C LEU A 273 18.74 33.85 -8.94
N GLU A 274 17.90 34.60 -9.66
CA GLU A 274 16.65 34.07 -10.24
C GLU A 274 16.93 32.85 -11.12
N ARG A 275 17.94 32.92 -12.01
CA ARG A 275 18.34 31.78 -12.85
C ARG A 275 18.89 30.59 -12.06
N ALA A 276 19.63 30.84 -10.97
CA ALA A 276 20.17 29.77 -10.14
C ALA A 276 19.07 29.07 -9.32
N ILE A 277 18.09 29.81 -8.81
CA ILE A 277 16.89 29.25 -8.16
C ILE A 277 16.13 28.36 -9.16
N ASP A 278 15.87 28.85 -10.37
CA ASP A 278 15.20 28.08 -11.42
C ASP A 278 15.99 26.83 -11.84
N HIS A 279 17.32 26.92 -11.86
CA HIS A 279 18.18 25.78 -12.14
C HIS A 279 18.10 24.73 -11.03
N MET A 280 18.16 25.17 -9.77
CA MET A 280 18.07 24.29 -8.61
C MET A 280 16.72 23.57 -8.53
N CYS A 281 15.61 24.30 -8.69
CA CYS A 281 14.25 23.74 -8.71
C CYS A 281 14.07 22.71 -9.84
N ARG A 282 14.70 22.94 -11.00
CA ARG A 282 14.71 21.95 -12.09
C ARG A 282 15.47 20.69 -11.69
N LYS A 283 16.63 20.81 -11.04
CA LYS A 283 17.44 19.66 -10.62
C LYS A 283 16.81 18.85 -9.49
N THR A 284 16.15 19.47 -8.51
CA THR A 284 15.38 18.73 -7.51
C THR A 284 14.20 17.99 -8.14
N ARG A 285 13.51 18.61 -9.11
CA ARG A 285 12.44 17.95 -9.87
C ARG A 285 12.94 16.78 -10.72
N ASP A 286 14.10 16.91 -11.36
CA ASP A 286 14.70 15.84 -12.16
C ASP A 286 15.09 14.64 -11.28
N LEU A 287 15.71 14.88 -10.12
CA LEU A 287 16.00 13.85 -9.12
C LEU A 287 14.71 13.17 -8.63
N ARG A 288 13.71 13.96 -8.21
CA ARG A 288 12.40 13.46 -7.76
C ARG A 288 11.76 12.56 -8.82
N ARG A 289 11.85 12.93 -10.10
CA ARG A 289 11.35 12.13 -11.24
C ARG A 289 12.12 10.82 -11.41
N GLN A 290 13.45 10.81 -11.27
CA GLN A 290 14.22 9.55 -11.36
C GLN A 290 13.91 8.60 -10.21
N LEU A 291 13.72 9.14 -9.00
CA LEU A 291 13.33 8.34 -7.82
C LEU A 291 11.94 7.73 -8.01
N ARG A 292 10.94 8.49 -8.44
CA ARG A 292 9.61 7.93 -8.74
C ARG A 292 9.65 6.84 -9.82
N LYS A 293 10.45 7.03 -10.87
CA LYS A 293 10.65 5.97 -11.88
C LYS A 293 11.33 4.74 -11.31
N ALA A 294 12.27 4.88 -10.39
CA ALA A 294 12.93 3.75 -9.74
C ALA A 294 11.94 2.96 -8.88
N VAL A 295 11.10 3.65 -8.11
CA VAL A 295 9.97 3.02 -7.38
C VAL A 295 9.08 2.24 -8.34
N VAL A 296 8.69 2.84 -9.46
CA VAL A 296 7.80 2.16 -10.42
C VAL A 296 8.49 0.96 -11.09
N ASP A 297 9.80 1.06 -11.40
CA ASP A 297 10.57 -0.09 -11.88
C ASP A 297 10.47 -1.25 -10.86
N HIS A 298 10.67 -0.95 -9.57
CA HIS A 298 10.59 -1.95 -8.50
C HIS A 298 9.21 -2.57 -8.36
N VAL A 299 8.15 -1.76 -8.42
CA VAL A 299 6.76 -2.21 -8.35
C VAL A 299 6.45 -3.12 -9.53
N SER A 300 6.82 -2.69 -10.74
CA SER A 300 6.57 -3.43 -11.98
C SER A 300 7.27 -4.80 -11.99
N ASP A 301 8.49 -4.88 -11.44
CA ASP A 301 9.27 -6.13 -11.43
C ASP A 301 8.89 -7.05 -10.25
N SER A 302 8.68 -6.51 -9.05
CA SER A 302 8.48 -7.31 -7.84
C SER A 302 7.05 -7.82 -7.66
N PHE A 303 6.07 -7.12 -8.20
CA PHE A 303 4.65 -7.50 -8.12
C PHE A 303 4.13 -8.20 -9.40
N LEU A 304 5.02 -8.67 -10.27
CA LEU A 304 4.64 -9.37 -11.50
C LEU A 304 4.20 -10.82 -11.24
N GLU A 305 5.00 -11.58 -10.49
CA GLU A 305 4.76 -13.01 -10.21
C GLU A 305 4.76 -13.29 -8.70
N THR A 306 3.71 -12.85 -8.02
CA THR A 306 3.65 -12.92 -6.55
C THR A 306 3.21 -14.29 -6.00
N SER A 307 2.71 -15.18 -6.85
CA SER A 307 2.18 -16.49 -6.43
C SER A 307 3.19 -17.63 -6.49
N VAL A 308 4.24 -17.53 -7.30
CA VAL A 308 5.14 -18.66 -7.60
C VAL A 308 5.84 -19.21 -6.35
N PRO A 309 6.49 -18.39 -5.49
CA PRO A 309 7.17 -18.91 -4.30
C PRO A 309 6.21 -19.63 -3.32
N LEU A 310 4.96 -19.16 -3.23
CA LEU A 310 3.94 -19.81 -2.42
C LEU A 310 3.52 -21.17 -2.98
N LEU A 311 3.33 -21.26 -4.29
CA LEU A 311 2.92 -22.52 -4.94
C LEU A 311 4.00 -23.59 -4.80
N VAL A 312 5.27 -23.23 -4.99
CA VAL A 312 6.41 -24.15 -4.82
C VAL A 312 6.51 -24.64 -3.37
N LEU A 313 6.37 -23.73 -2.39
CA LEU A 313 6.34 -24.09 -0.97
C LEU A 313 5.21 -25.06 -0.63
N ILE A 314 4.01 -24.84 -1.19
CA ILE A 314 2.84 -25.71 -0.96
C ILE A 314 3.04 -27.09 -1.61
N GLU A 315 3.62 -27.14 -2.81
CA GLU A 315 3.90 -28.40 -3.50
C GLU A 315 4.90 -29.27 -2.72
N ALA A 316 6.00 -28.67 -2.22
CA ALA A 316 6.95 -29.33 -1.33
C ALA A 316 6.27 -29.84 -0.03
N ALA A 317 5.33 -29.06 0.53
CA ALA A 317 4.58 -29.50 1.68
C ALA A 317 3.64 -30.68 1.37
N HIS A 318 3.05 -30.72 0.17
CA HIS A 318 2.21 -31.83 -0.28
C HIS A 318 3.01 -33.12 -0.50
N SER A 319 4.24 -33.03 -1.01
CA SER A 319 5.12 -34.18 -1.20
C SER A 319 5.57 -34.79 0.14
N GLY A 320 5.48 -34.02 1.23
CA GLY A 320 5.95 -34.42 2.55
C GLY A 320 7.46 -34.30 2.71
N ASP A 321 8.14 -33.57 1.82
CA ASP A 321 9.58 -33.32 1.90
C ASP A 321 9.86 -32.15 2.85
N GLU A 322 10.07 -32.45 4.13
CA GLU A 322 10.37 -31.44 5.15
C GLU A 322 11.64 -30.62 4.83
N LYS A 323 12.62 -31.20 4.13
CA LYS A 323 13.86 -30.50 3.79
C LYS A 323 13.62 -29.48 2.67
N GLU A 324 12.91 -29.90 1.61
CA GLU A 324 12.53 -29.02 0.52
C GLU A 324 11.64 -27.87 1.01
N VAL A 325 10.75 -28.13 1.98
CA VAL A 325 9.92 -27.08 2.60
C VAL A 325 10.76 -26.00 3.29
N GLU A 326 11.85 -26.36 3.98
CA GLU A 326 12.73 -25.36 4.60
C GLU A 326 13.52 -24.55 3.55
N GLU A 327 13.95 -25.18 2.46
CA GLU A 327 14.61 -24.49 1.34
C GLU A 327 13.63 -23.52 0.65
N CYS A 328 12.40 -23.96 0.38
CA CYS A 328 11.33 -23.13 -0.18
C CYS A 328 10.88 -22.02 0.77
N ALA A 329 10.90 -22.25 2.09
CA ALA A 329 10.55 -21.26 3.10
C ALA A 329 11.52 -20.07 3.09
N LEU A 330 12.81 -20.30 2.82
CA LEU A 330 13.80 -19.22 2.66
C LEU A 330 13.46 -18.36 1.43
N VAL A 331 13.21 -18.99 0.29
CA VAL A 331 12.83 -18.28 -0.96
C VAL A 331 11.53 -17.50 -0.78
N PHE A 332 10.53 -18.09 -0.12
CA PHE A 332 9.27 -17.42 0.19
C PHE A 332 9.47 -16.22 1.12
N THR A 333 10.33 -16.36 2.14
CA THR A 333 10.66 -15.26 3.07
C THR A 333 11.40 -14.12 2.37
N GLU A 334 12.37 -14.45 1.51
CA GLU A 334 13.08 -13.46 0.71
C GLU A 334 12.13 -12.69 -0.22
N HIS A 335 11.21 -13.40 -0.88
CA HIS A 335 10.17 -12.78 -1.69
C HIS A 335 9.24 -11.88 -0.87
N ALA A 336 8.79 -12.32 0.31
CA ALA A 336 7.99 -11.52 1.23
C ALA A 336 8.69 -10.22 1.64
N ASN A 337 9.97 -10.32 2.02
CA ASN A 337 10.80 -9.17 2.39
C ASN A 337 10.96 -8.20 1.23
N LYS A 338 11.15 -8.72 0.01
CA LYS A 338 11.24 -7.90 -1.20
C LYS A 338 9.94 -7.13 -1.49
N LEU A 339 8.78 -7.77 -1.34
CA LEU A 339 7.49 -7.07 -1.48
C LEU A 339 7.35 -5.92 -0.47
N VAL A 340 7.75 -6.15 0.78
CA VAL A 340 7.72 -5.15 1.86
C VAL A 340 8.71 -4.02 1.61
N GLU A 341 9.94 -4.34 1.18
CA GLU A 341 10.96 -3.35 0.84
C GLU A 341 10.46 -2.42 -0.26
N VAL A 342 9.94 -2.96 -1.36
CA VAL A 342 9.42 -2.18 -2.48
C VAL A 342 8.21 -1.33 -2.07
N ALA A 343 7.31 -1.86 -1.24
CA ALA A 343 6.19 -1.10 -0.71
C ALA A 343 6.65 0.10 0.15
N ASN A 344 7.69 -0.08 0.98
CA ASN A 344 8.26 0.99 1.79
C ASN A 344 9.01 2.02 0.94
N LEU A 345 9.71 1.60 -0.12
CA LEU A 345 10.33 2.51 -1.10
C LEU A 345 9.26 3.35 -1.81
N ALA A 346 8.13 2.75 -2.20
CA ALA A 346 6.99 3.48 -2.76
C ALA A 346 6.42 4.50 -1.77
N CYS A 347 6.26 4.12 -0.50
CA CYS A 347 5.83 5.04 0.55
C CYS A 347 6.77 6.24 0.69
N SER A 348 8.09 6.02 0.65
CA SER A 348 9.08 7.08 0.87
C SER A 348 8.99 8.25 -0.12
N MET A 349 8.47 7.99 -1.32
CA MET A 349 8.36 8.97 -2.41
C MET A 349 6.92 9.47 -2.67
N SER A 350 5.96 9.07 -1.84
CA SER A 350 4.57 9.49 -2.00
C SER A 350 4.20 10.64 -1.05
N ASN A 351 3.42 11.59 -1.57
CA ASN A 351 2.82 12.66 -0.78
C ASN A 351 1.37 12.33 -0.33
N ASN A 352 0.86 11.14 -0.67
CA ASN A 352 -0.46 10.69 -0.24
C ASN A 352 -0.37 10.06 1.16
N GLU A 353 -0.60 10.85 2.21
CA GLU A 353 -0.46 10.42 3.61
C GLU A 353 -1.36 9.21 3.95
N ASP A 354 -2.63 9.27 3.56
CA ASP A 354 -3.60 8.19 3.78
C ASP A 354 -3.17 6.90 3.05
N GLY A 355 -2.71 7.05 1.79
CA GLY A 355 -2.18 5.95 1.00
C GLY A 355 -0.92 5.32 1.62
N VAL A 356 0.03 6.15 2.09
CA VAL A 356 1.24 5.69 2.78
C VAL A 356 0.89 4.88 4.03
N LYS A 357 -0.09 5.34 4.81
CA LYS A 357 -0.60 4.61 5.98
C LYS A 357 -1.19 3.26 5.60
N MET A 358 -2.00 3.20 4.54
CA MET A 358 -2.59 1.94 4.04
C MET A 358 -1.51 0.95 3.60
N VAL A 359 -0.53 1.39 2.82
CA VAL A 359 0.57 0.54 2.33
C VAL A 359 1.41 0.01 3.50
N ARG A 360 1.84 0.86 4.43
CA ARG A 360 2.65 0.45 5.59
C ARG A 360 1.89 -0.55 6.48
N THR A 361 0.58 -0.34 6.66
CA THR A 361 -0.27 -1.28 7.39
C THR A 361 -0.38 -2.62 6.66
N ALA A 362 -0.58 -2.60 5.34
CA ALA A 362 -0.66 -3.82 4.53
C ALA A 362 0.68 -4.58 4.50
N ALA A 363 1.80 -3.87 4.47
CA ALA A 363 3.15 -4.44 4.52
C ALA A 363 3.43 -5.11 5.87
N ALA A 364 3.09 -4.47 6.99
CA ALA A 364 3.21 -5.08 8.32
C ALA A 364 2.38 -6.38 8.44
N GLN A 365 1.22 -6.45 7.78
CA GLN A 365 0.42 -7.66 7.73
C GLN A 365 1.06 -8.78 6.89
N ILE A 366 1.79 -8.44 5.82
CA ILE A 366 2.61 -9.41 5.07
C ILE A 366 3.71 -10.00 5.96
N GLU A 367 4.45 -9.16 6.68
CA GLU A 367 5.51 -9.61 7.60
C GLU A 367 4.95 -10.54 8.70
N ASN A 368 3.79 -10.19 9.27
CA ASN A 368 3.14 -10.99 10.31
C ASN A 368 2.60 -12.33 9.80
N LEU A 369 2.14 -12.38 8.55
CA LEU A 369 1.52 -13.57 7.96
C LEU A 369 2.54 -14.54 7.37
N CYS A 370 3.66 -14.04 6.85
CA CYS A 370 4.75 -14.84 6.26
C CYS A 370 5.14 -16.07 7.10
N PRO A 371 5.53 -15.93 8.39
CA PRO A 371 5.90 -17.08 9.22
C PRO A 371 4.73 -18.05 9.44
N GLN A 372 3.49 -17.58 9.35
CA GLN A 372 2.32 -18.42 9.56
C GLN A 372 2.02 -19.32 8.37
N VAL A 373 2.23 -18.82 7.16
CA VAL A 373 2.16 -19.63 5.92
C VAL A 373 3.22 -20.73 5.97
N ILE A 374 4.46 -20.38 6.36
CA ILE A 374 5.55 -21.35 6.51
C ILE A 374 5.21 -22.41 7.56
N ASN A 375 4.67 -21.98 8.71
CA ASN A 375 4.24 -22.92 9.75
C ASN A 375 3.10 -23.85 9.26
N ALA A 376 2.16 -23.34 8.46
CA ALA A 376 1.11 -24.17 7.87
C ALA A 376 1.70 -25.22 6.89
N ALA A 377 2.69 -24.81 6.08
CA ALA A 377 3.42 -25.70 5.17
C ALA A 377 4.19 -26.78 5.95
N ARG A 378 4.90 -26.42 7.01
CA ARG A 378 5.59 -27.37 7.91
C ARG A 378 4.64 -28.40 8.51
N VAL A 379 3.47 -27.97 8.98
CA VAL A 379 2.45 -28.90 9.51
C VAL A 379 1.96 -29.85 8.43
N LEU A 380 1.73 -29.36 7.22
CA LEU A 380 1.31 -30.18 6.09
C LEU A 380 2.41 -31.18 5.68
N ALA A 381 3.68 -30.76 5.64
CA ALA A 381 4.81 -31.62 5.30
C ALA A 381 4.96 -32.83 6.24
N VAL A 382 4.79 -32.61 7.55
CA VAL A 382 4.83 -33.70 8.55
C VAL A 382 3.58 -34.58 8.49
N ARG A 383 2.44 -34.03 8.06
CA ARG A 383 1.12 -34.71 8.02
C ARG A 383 0.41 -34.54 6.66
N PRO A 384 0.99 -35.01 5.54
CA PRO A 384 0.50 -34.65 4.19
C PRO A 384 -0.87 -35.25 3.85
N ARG A 385 -1.26 -36.32 4.56
CA ARG A 385 -2.57 -36.98 4.41
C ARG A 385 -3.63 -36.45 5.39
N SER A 386 -3.28 -35.55 6.29
CA SER A 386 -4.21 -35.02 7.29
C SER A 386 -5.09 -33.95 6.66
N LYS A 387 -6.39 -34.25 6.52
CA LYS A 387 -7.37 -33.25 6.04
C LYS A 387 -7.30 -31.94 6.80
N LEU A 388 -7.11 -31.98 8.12
CA LEU A 388 -6.99 -30.77 8.93
C LEU A 388 -5.74 -29.95 8.59
N ALA A 389 -4.63 -30.61 8.20
CA ALA A 389 -3.41 -29.90 7.81
C ALA A 389 -3.56 -29.24 6.44
N LEU A 390 -4.23 -29.92 5.50
CA LEU A 390 -4.64 -29.38 4.20
C LEU A 390 -5.54 -28.16 4.38
N ASP A 391 -6.63 -28.29 5.14
CA ASP A 391 -7.57 -27.19 5.42
C ASP A 391 -6.85 -25.97 6.04
N ASN A 392 -5.82 -26.21 6.87
CA ASN A 392 -5.02 -25.14 7.48
C ASN A 392 -4.09 -24.45 6.47
N MET A 393 -3.41 -25.22 5.63
CA MET A 393 -2.60 -24.67 4.54
C MET A 393 -3.46 -23.80 3.60
N ASP A 394 -4.65 -24.29 3.23
CA ASP A 394 -5.60 -23.56 2.38
C ASP A 394 -6.00 -22.21 2.99
N VAL A 395 -6.37 -22.19 4.28
CA VAL A 395 -6.77 -20.97 4.98
C VAL A 395 -5.62 -19.94 5.04
N PHE A 396 -4.38 -20.37 5.27
CA PHE A 396 -3.23 -19.45 5.30
C PHE A 396 -2.78 -19.02 3.89
N ARG A 397 -2.89 -19.89 2.88
CA ARG A 397 -2.69 -19.53 1.46
C ARG A 397 -3.66 -18.44 1.04
N ASP A 398 -4.94 -18.62 1.31
CA ASP A 398 -5.99 -17.67 0.90
C ASP A 398 -5.82 -16.33 1.62
N ALA A 399 -5.46 -16.36 2.92
CA ALA A 399 -5.13 -15.17 3.68
C ALA A 399 -3.91 -14.42 3.09
N TRP A 400 -2.89 -15.15 2.65
CA TRP A 400 -1.69 -14.58 2.03
C TRP A 400 -2.00 -13.93 0.70
N GLN A 401 -2.67 -14.65 -0.20
CA GLN A 401 -3.05 -14.14 -1.52
C GLN A 401 -3.98 -12.92 -1.43
N ALA A 402 -4.88 -12.89 -0.44
CA ALA A 402 -5.70 -11.71 -0.18
C ALA A 402 -4.84 -10.53 0.31
N GLN A 403 -3.88 -10.78 1.21
CA GLN A 403 -3.03 -9.71 1.75
C GLN A 403 -2.05 -9.15 0.70
N VAL A 404 -1.48 -9.99 -0.16
CA VAL A 404 -0.62 -9.56 -1.27
C VAL A 404 -1.42 -8.72 -2.26
N ARG A 405 -2.67 -9.10 -2.57
CA ARG A 405 -3.56 -8.29 -3.42
C ARG A 405 -3.82 -6.91 -2.81
N LEU A 406 -4.19 -6.85 -1.53
CA LEU A 406 -4.39 -5.58 -0.83
C LEU A 406 -3.13 -4.70 -0.82
N LEU A 407 -1.95 -5.29 -0.59
CA LEU A 407 -0.69 -4.55 -0.66
C LEU A 407 -0.45 -4.01 -2.08
N THR A 408 -0.73 -4.82 -3.10
CA THR A 408 -0.55 -4.42 -4.51
C THR A 408 -1.45 -3.24 -4.86
N GLU A 409 -2.74 -3.33 -4.53
CA GLU A 409 -3.73 -2.28 -4.76
C GLU A 409 -3.35 -0.98 -4.02
N ALA A 410 -2.96 -1.08 -2.73
CA ALA A 410 -2.54 0.09 -1.97
C ALA A 410 -1.26 0.75 -2.52
N VAL A 411 -0.32 -0.04 -3.04
CA VAL A 411 0.91 0.49 -3.68
C VAL A 411 0.59 1.15 -5.02
N ASP A 412 -0.34 0.59 -5.79
CA ASP A 412 -0.82 1.18 -7.04
C ASP A 412 -1.52 2.52 -6.77
N ASP A 413 -2.33 2.64 -5.71
CA ASP A 413 -3.03 3.90 -5.32
C ASP A 413 -2.08 5.07 -4.97
N ILE A 414 -0.87 4.77 -4.48
CA ILE A 414 0.13 5.81 -4.19
C ILE A 414 1.10 6.07 -5.35
N THR A 415 0.98 5.30 -6.43
CA THR A 415 1.81 5.40 -7.62
C THR A 415 1.04 6.08 -8.73
N THR A 416 1.54 7.19 -9.27
CA THR A 416 0.82 7.91 -10.33
C THR A 416 0.71 7.08 -11.61
N ILE A 417 -0.47 7.09 -12.22
CA ILE A 417 -0.75 6.36 -13.47
C ILE A 417 0.23 6.72 -14.60
N ASP A 418 0.65 7.99 -14.66
CA ASP A 418 1.59 8.49 -15.67
C ASP A 418 2.97 7.83 -15.56
N ASP A 419 3.54 7.80 -14.35
CA ASP A 419 4.84 7.16 -14.11
C ASP A 419 4.73 5.64 -14.31
N PHE A 420 3.63 5.01 -13.87
CA PHE A 420 3.35 3.58 -14.08
C PHE A 420 3.30 3.20 -15.57
N LEU A 421 2.53 3.93 -16.38
CA LEU A 421 2.40 3.66 -17.81
C LEU A 421 3.70 3.94 -18.57
N ALA A 422 4.42 4.99 -18.21
CA ALA A 422 5.69 5.32 -18.86
C ALA A 422 6.76 4.25 -18.64
N VAL A 423 6.85 3.69 -17.42
CA VAL A 423 7.78 2.59 -17.12
C VAL A 423 7.29 1.28 -17.73
N SER A 424 5.99 0.96 -17.62
CA SER A 424 5.42 -0.26 -18.19
C SER A 424 5.61 -0.33 -19.70
N GLU A 425 5.42 0.78 -20.43
CA GLU A 425 5.72 0.85 -21.87
C GLU A 425 7.20 0.52 -22.16
N SER A 426 8.13 1.06 -21.36
CA SER A 426 9.56 0.81 -21.51
C SER A 426 9.92 -0.65 -21.22
N HIS A 427 9.34 -1.25 -20.18
CA HIS A 427 9.58 -2.65 -19.82
C HIS A 427 9.01 -3.60 -20.87
N ILE A 428 7.81 -3.34 -21.38
CA ILE A 428 7.22 -4.14 -22.47
C ILE A 428 8.09 -4.08 -23.72
N LEU A 429 8.64 -2.91 -24.08
CA LEU A 429 9.56 -2.80 -25.21
C LEU A 429 10.83 -3.63 -25.01
N GLU A 430 11.42 -3.59 -23.81
CA GLU A 430 12.59 -4.39 -23.46
C GLU A 430 12.29 -5.89 -23.51
N ASP A 431 11.17 -6.31 -22.91
CA ASP A 431 10.75 -7.70 -22.89
C ASP A 431 10.43 -8.21 -24.31
N VAL A 432 9.78 -7.39 -25.15
CA VAL A 432 9.56 -7.71 -26.58
C VAL A 432 10.89 -7.92 -27.31
N ASN A 433 11.87 -7.03 -27.12
CA ASN A 433 13.19 -7.19 -27.73
C ASN A 433 13.88 -8.47 -27.27
N LYS A 434 13.84 -8.78 -25.96
CA LYS A 434 14.39 -10.03 -25.40
C LYS A 434 13.68 -11.27 -25.95
N CYS A 435 12.36 -11.20 -26.13
CA CYS A 435 11.54 -12.28 -26.66
C CYS A 435 11.90 -12.58 -28.13
N VAL A 436 12.07 -11.54 -28.95
CA VAL A 436 12.52 -11.67 -30.35
C VAL A 436 13.95 -12.21 -30.43
N LEU A 437 14.86 -11.76 -29.56
CA LEU A 437 16.22 -12.29 -29.51
C LEU A 437 16.25 -13.77 -29.14
N ALA A 438 15.46 -14.19 -28.13
CA ALA A 438 15.35 -15.60 -27.74
C ALA A 438 14.83 -16.49 -28.88
N LEU A 439 13.92 -15.98 -29.70
CA LEU A 439 13.44 -16.65 -30.90
C LEU A 439 14.57 -16.84 -31.93
N GLN A 440 15.31 -15.78 -32.23
CA GLN A 440 16.42 -15.79 -33.19
C GLN A 440 17.57 -16.72 -32.74
N GLU A 441 17.78 -16.83 -31.43
CA GLU A 441 18.75 -17.75 -30.83
C GLU A 441 18.24 -19.21 -30.76
N GLY A 442 16.97 -19.46 -31.11
CA GLY A 442 16.36 -20.79 -31.09
C GLY A 442 16.14 -21.36 -29.68
N SER A 443 16.03 -20.50 -28.67
CA SER A 443 15.95 -20.90 -27.26
C SER A 443 14.51 -20.87 -26.74
N ALA A 444 13.89 -22.04 -26.62
CA ALA A 444 12.48 -22.17 -26.20
C ALA A 444 12.22 -21.70 -24.75
N ASP A 445 13.05 -22.07 -23.78
CA ASP A 445 12.80 -21.71 -22.37
C ASP A 445 12.89 -20.18 -22.11
N PRO A 446 13.93 -19.46 -22.59
CA PRO A 446 13.98 -18.01 -22.47
C PRO A 446 12.85 -17.31 -23.21
N LEU A 447 12.40 -17.86 -24.35
CA LEU A 447 11.26 -17.35 -25.12
C LEU A 447 9.97 -17.41 -24.29
N ASP A 448 9.64 -18.59 -23.73
CA ASP A 448 8.42 -18.76 -22.94
C ASP A 448 8.44 -17.91 -21.66
N ARG A 449 9.57 -17.87 -20.95
CA ARG A 449 9.72 -17.04 -19.75
C ARG A 449 9.51 -15.55 -20.05
N THR A 450 10.12 -15.05 -21.13
CA THR A 450 9.99 -13.63 -21.51
C THR A 450 8.58 -13.32 -21.98
N ALA A 451 7.96 -14.23 -22.74
CA ALA A 451 6.55 -14.10 -23.11
C ALA A 451 5.61 -14.11 -21.89
N GLY A 452 5.92 -14.89 -20.86
CA GLY A 452 5.25 -14.87 -19.56
C GLY A 452 5.28 -13.49 -18.91
N ALA A 453 6.46 -12.86 -18.87
CA ALA A 453 6.62 -11.51 -18.35
C ALA A 453 5.80 -10.47 -19.14
N ILE A 454 5.82 -10.54 -20.48
CA ILE A 454 5.00 -9.68 -21.36
C ILE A 454 3.51 -9.86 -21.04
N ARG A 455 3.04 -11.10 -20.91
CA ARG A 455 1.64 -11.40 -20.56
C ARG A 455 1.27 -10.81 -19.20
N GLY A 456 2.10 -11.03 -18.19
CA GLY A 456 1.87 -10.51 -16.84
C GLY A 456 1.83 -8.99 -16.79
N ARG A 457 2.78 -8.31 -17.44
CA ARG A 457 2.85 -6.83 -17.46
C ARG A 457 1.69 -6.23 -18.25
N SER A 458 1.34 -6.78 -19.41
CA SER A 458 0.19 -6.31 -20.18
C SER A 458 -1.13 -6.49 -19.42
N ALA A 459 -1.30 -7.62 -18.72
CA ALA A 459 -2.47 -7.82 -17.85
C ALA A 459 -2.49 -6.82 -16.69
N ARG A 460 -1.34 -6.54 -16.06
CA ARG A 460 -1.22 -5.53 -15.00
C ARG A 460 -1.58 -4.14 -15.52
N VAL A 461 -1.09 -3.74 -16.69
CA VAL A 461 -1.45 -2.46 -17.34
C VAL A 461 -2.96 -2.35 -17.53
N CYS A 462 -3.60 -3.38 -18.08
CA CYS A 462 -5.05 -3.41 -18.25
C CYS A 462 -5.80 -3.25 -16.92
N ASN A 463 -5.36 -3.95 -15.86
CA ASN A 463 -6.02 -3.92 -14.56
C ASN A 463 -5.88 -2.56 -13.86
N VAL A 464 -4.65 -2.00 -13.82
CA VAL A 464 -4.37 -0.72 -13.17
C VAL A 464 -5.11 0.41 -13.89
N VAL A 465 -5.09 0.44 -15.22
CA VAL A 465 -5.79 1.49 -15.97
C VAL A 465 -7.31 1.34 -15.86
N ALA A 466 -7.84 0.11 -15.86
CA ALA A 466 -9.28 -0.09 -15.66
C ALA A 466 -9.74 0.38 -14.27
N ALA A 467 -8.99 0.03 -13.21
CA ALA A 467 -9.28 0.49 -11.85
C ALA A 467 -9.17 2.02 -11.73
N GLU A 468 -8.18 2.63 -12.38
CA GLU A 468 -8.06 4.09 -12.42
C GLU A 468 -9.25 4.74 -13.13
N MET A 469 -9.78 4.13 -14.21
CA MET A 469 -10.97 4.65 -14.90
C MET A 469 -12.25 4.60 -14.05
N ASP A 470 -12.33 3.73 -13.04
CA ASP A 470 -13.47 3.69 -12.11
C ASP A 470 -13.55 4.94 -11.21
N ASN A 471 -12.45 5.71 -11.11
CA ASN A 471 -12.40 6.98 -10.39
C ASN A 471 -13.01 8.17 -11.17
N TYR A 472 -13.35 7.98 -12.45
CA TYR A 472 -13.88 9.03 -13.34
C TYR A 472 -15.37 8.80 -13.63
N GLU A 473 -16.09 9.89 -13.91
CA GLU A 473 -17.47 9.77 -14.39
C GLU A 473 -17.50 9.11 -15.78
N PRO A 474 -18.40 8.13 -16.03
CA PRO A 474 -18.52 7.49 -17.33
C PRO A 474 -18.80 8.49 -18.47
N GLY A 475 -17.96 8.46 -19.50
CA GLY A 475 -18.12 9.29 -20.69
C GLY A 475 -17.16 8.93 -21.82
N ILE A 476 -17.03 9.82 -22.81
CA ILE A 476 -16.23 9.59 -24.03
C ILE A 476 -14.76 9.27 -23.70
N TYR A 477 -14.21 9.94 -22.67
CA TYR A 477 -12.84 9.70 -22.21
C TYR A 477 -12.67 8.28 -21.68
N THR A 478 -13.48 7.87 -20.70
CA THR A 478 -13.40 6.53 -20.09
C THR A 478 -13.71 5.44 -21.11
N GLU A 479 -14.70 5.64 -21.99
CA GLU A 479 -15.02 4.70 -23.07
C GLU A 479 -13.84 4.49 -24.03
N ARG A 480 -13.16 5.56 -24.44
CA ARG A 480 -11.98 5.47 -25.32
C ARG A 480 -10.84 4.67 -24.67
N VAL A 481 -10.57 4.92 -23.39
CA VAL A 481 -9.52 4.21 -22.64
C VAL A 481 -9.88 2.74 -22.47
N LEU A 482 -11.12 2.44 -22.07
CA LEU A 482 -11.61 1.06 -21.88
C LEU A 482 -11.65 0.26 -23.19
N GLU A 483 -11.93 0.90 -24.34
CA GLU A 483 -11.83 0.23 -25.63
C GLU A 483 -10.38 -0.11 -26.00
N ALA A 484 -9.42 0.79 -25.73
CA ALA A 484 -8.00 0.49 -25.93
C ALA A 484 -7.53 -0.69 -25.05
N ILE A 485 -7.97 -0.74 -23.79
CA ILE A 485 -7.74 -1.89 -22.89
C ILE A 485 -8.32 -3.17 -23.49
N LYS A 486 -9.56 -3.12 -23.96
CA LYS A 486 -10.26 -4.26 -24.54
C LYS A 486 -9.55 -4.80 -25.78
N VAL A 487 -9.06 -3.92 -26.67
CA VAL A 487 -8.28 -4.32 -27.85
C VAL A 487 -6.99 -5.05 -27.43
N LEU A 488 -6.23 -4.50 -26.48
CA LEU A 488 -5.01 -5.14 -26.00
C LEU A 488 -5.32 -6.52 -25.39
N ARG A 489 -6.28 -6.58 -24.47
CA ARG A 489 -6.60 -7.79 -23.70
C ARG A 489 -7.25 -8.88 -24.54
N ASP A 490 -8.21 -8.52 -25.38
CA ASP A 490 -9.11 -9.50 -26.03
C ASP A 490 -8.69 -9.82 -27.47
N GLN A 491 -7.80 -9.03 -28.08
CA GLN A 491 -7.35 -9.23 -29.48
C GLN A 491 -5.83 -9.42 -29.58
N VAL A 492 -5.05 -8.47 -29.08
CA VAL A 492 -3.58 -8.46 -29.24
C VAL A 492 -2.91 -9.56 -28.41
N MET A 493 -3.23 -9.64 -27.12
CA MET A 493 -2.60 -10.62 -26.22
C MET A 493 -2.91 -12.09 -26.59
N PRO A 494 -4.14 -12.47 -26.99
CA PRO A 494 -4.41 -13.82 -27.48
C PRO A 494 -3.63 -14.16 -28.76
N ASN A 495 -3.51 -13.23 -29.70
CA ASN A 495 -2.71 -13.44 -30.91
C ASN A 495 -1.23 -13.64 -30.56
N PHE A 496 -0.66 -12.78 -29.70
CA PHE A 496 0.72 -12.94 -29.22
C PHE A 496 0.94 -14.28 -28.52
N ALA A 497 0.04 -14.67 -27.60
CA ALA A 497 0.14 -15.94 -26.89
C ALA A 497 0.13 -17.15 -27.84
N GLN A 498 -0.72 -17.12 -28.87
CA GLN A 498 -0.76 -18.17 -29.89
C GLN A 498 0.55 -18.26 -30.67
N ARG A 499 1.16 -17.13 -31.05
CA ARG A 499 2.45 -17.14 -31.77
C ARG A 499 3.60 -17.64 -30.90
N VAL A 500 3.58 -17.32 -29.60
CA VAL A 500 4.53 -17.86 -28.63
C VAL A 500 4.38 -19.37 -28.50
N GLU A 501 3.18 -19.89 -28.32
CA GLU A 501 2.94 -21.33 -28.20
C GLU A 501 3.45 -22.09 -29.43
N LEU A 502 3.12 -21.61 -30.64
CA LEU A 502 3.61 -22.20 -31.89
C LEU A 502 5.14 -22.16 -32.01
N ALA A 503 5.77 -21.04 -31.62
CA ALA A 503 7.21 -20.88 -31.68
C ALA A 503 7.93 -21.79 -30.66
N VAL A 504 7.45 -21.85 -29.43
CA VAL A 504 7.98 -22.73 -28.38
C VAL A 504 7.87 -24.19 -28.81
N ASP A 505 6.69 -24.62 -29.27
CA ASP A 505 6.47 -25.99 -29.75
C ASP A 505 7.41 -26.35 -30.92
N ALA A 506 7.57 -25.44 -31.89
CA ALA A 506 8.46 -25.64 -33.03
C ALA A 506 9.93 -25.79 -32.59
N LEU A 507 10.40 -24.94 -31.68
CA LEU A 507 11.77 -24.97 -31.16
C LEU A 507 12.03 -26.17 -30.24
N SER A 508 11.02 -26.64 -29.51
CA SER A 508 11.13 -27.80 -28.63
C SER A 508 11.07 -29.16 -29.36
N THR A 509 10.69 -29.19 -30.64
CA THR A 509 10.75 -30.42 -31.45
C THR A 509 12.17 -30.78 -31.89
N ASN A 510 12.44 -32.08 -32.11
CA ASN A 510 13.74 -32.56 -32.58
C ASN A 510 13.61 -33.33 -33.92
N PRO A 511 14.13 -32.80 -35.05
CA PRO A 511 14.81 -31.51 -35.18
C PRO A 511 13.84 -30.32 -35.03
N PRO A 512 14.32 -29.13 -34.63
CA PRO A 512 13.50 -27.93 -34.54
C PRO A 512 12.84 -27.62 -35.88
N LYS A 513 11.57 -27.18 -35.84
CA LYS A 513 10.83 -26.74 -37.02
C LYS A 513 11.08 -25.25 -37.28
N GLU A 514 10.93 -24.85 -38.53
CA GLU A 514 10.98 -23.43 -38.90
C GLU A 514 9.80 -22.67 -38.26
N VAL A 515 10.10 -21.48 -37.73
CA VAL A 515 9.12 -20.52 -37.21
C VAL A 515 9.02 -19.36 -38.18
N ASP A 516 7.81 -18.84 -38.42
CA ASP A 516 7.63 -17.59 -39.15
C ASP A 516 8.02 -16.41 -38.26
N GLU A 517 9.30 -16.03 -38.32
CA GLU A 517 9.86 -14.94 -37.52
C GLU A 517 9.18 -13.60 -37.78
N ASN A 518 8.76 -13.31 -39.01
CA ASN A 518 8.15 -12.02 -39.34
C ASN A 518 6.78 -11.88 -38.67
N ASP A 519 5.97 -12.92 -38.77
CA ASP A 519 4.65 -12.95 -38.14
C ASP A 519 4.75 -12.91 -36.60
N PHE A 520 5.77 -13.55 -36.01
CA PHE A 520 6.05 -13.44 -34.58
C PHE A 520 6.48 -12.03 -34.16
N ILE A 521 7.38 -11.40 -34.91
CA ILE A 521 7.85 -10.03 -34.64
C ILE A 521 6.68 -9.04 -34.76
N ASP A 522 5.82 -9.21 -35.77
CA ASP A 522 4.62 -8.39 -35.94
C ASP A 522 3.66 -8.55 -34.75
N ALA A 523 3.39 -9.78 -34.31
CA ALA A 523 2.56 -10.03 -33.13
C ALA A 523 3.15 -9.41 -31.85
N SER A 524 4.47 -9.50 -31.67
CA SER A 524 5.18 -8.92 -30.52
C SER A 524 5.14 -7.39 -30.54
N ARG A 525 5.29 -6.79 -31.72
CA ARG A 525 5.20 -5.34 -31.91
C ARG A 525 3.80 -4.80 -31.57
N LEU A 526 2.75 -5.54 -31.94
CA LEU A 526 1.37 -5.15 -31.62
C LEU A 526 1.14 -5.04 -30.10
N VAL A 527 1.84 -5.83 -29.27
CA VAL A 527 1.76 -5.71 -27.81
C VAL A 527 2.29 -4.35 -27.34
N TYR A 528 3.48 -3.97 -27.81
CA TYR A 528 4.07 -2.66 -27.50
C TYR A 528 3.17 -1.52 -27.99
N ASP A 529 2.70 -1.59 -29.24
CA ASP A 529 1.82 -0.56 -29.81
C ASP A 529 0.48 -0.46 -29.06
N GLY A 530 -0.08 -1.58 -28.59
CA GLY A 530 -1.30 -1.62 -27.78
C GLY A 530 -1.13 -0.94 -26.41
N VAL A 531 -0.05 -1.23 -25.69
CA VAL A 531 0.27 -0.57 -24.41
C VAL A 531 0.50 0.93 -24.60
N ARG A 532 1.21 1.30 -25.67
CA ARG A 532 1.44 2.71 -26.03
C ARG A 532 0.15 3.44 -26.37
N GLU A 533 -0.80 2.78 -27.02
CA GLU A 533 -2.09 3.37 -27.36
C GLU A 533 -2.94 3.60 -26.10
N ILE A 534 -2.96 2.65 -25.15
CA ILE A 534 -3.59 2.86 -23.84
C ILE A 534 -3.01 4.09 -23.16
N ARG A 535 -1.66 4.20 -23.11
CA ARG A 535 -1.00 5.37 -22.51
C ARG A 535 -1.40 6.68 -23.19
N ARG A 536 -1.47 6.71 -24.51
CA ARG A 536 -1.94 7.89 -25.25
C ARG A 536 -3.39 8.23 -24.93
N ALA A 537 -4.27 7.23 -24.89
CA ALA A 537 -5.68 7.43 -24.59
C ALA A 537 -5.90 8.03 -23.19
N VAL A 538 -5.10 7.60 -22.21
CA VAL A 538 -5.10 8.13 -20.83
C VAL A 538 -4.59 9.58 -20.79
N LEU A 539 -3.48 9.87 -21.48
CA LEU A 539 -2.83 11.20 -21.48
C LEU A 539 -3.54 12.26 -22.34
N MET A 540 -4.45 11.85 -23.24
CA MET A 540 -5.27 12.75 -24.05
C MET A 540 -6.53 13.22 -23.30
N ASN A 541 -6.45 13.39 -21.98
CA ASN A 541 -7.50 13.99 -21.15
C ASN A 541 -7.66 15.48 -21.48
#